data_AF-A0A6I5CHM7-F1
#
_entry.id   AF-A0A6I5CHM7-F1
#
_cell.length_a   1.000
_cell.length_b   1.000
_cell.length_c   1.000
_cell.angle_alpha   90.00
_cell.angle_beta   90.00
_cell.angle_gamma   90.00
#
_symmetry.space_group_name_H-M   'P 1'
#
loop_
_entity.id
_entity.type
_entity.pdbx_description
1 polymer ?
#
loop_
_entity_poly.entity_id
_entity_poly.type
_entity_poly.pdbx_seq_one_letter_code
_entity_poly.pdbx_strand_id
1 'polypeptide(L)'
;MGDKAHTHPGAAGRAMAADHPASVRNVVLVGHSGSGKTTLVEALALTAGAVNRAGRVEDGGCVSDYDEIEHRQQRSVQLSLVPVAWDGIKINLLDTPGYADFVGELRAGLRAADAALFVVSASDGVDGSTRMVWEECAAVGMPRAIVITHLEAARADFEEMTRVCAEAFGADDPDAVLPLYLPLHGPEGPDGHAPVTGLVGLLTRKLFDYASGERKESEPGTDELPRMDEARDRLIEGIIAESEDETLMDRYLGGEQVDVETLVKDLERAVARGAFFPVLAAAPAADGARQGIGTVELLDLIVRGFPTPLEHEAPEVTTPDGRSRRPAPCAPDGPLVAEVVKTASDPYVGRVSLVRVFSGTLRPDETVHVSGHGLADRGHEDHDVDERIGALSTPFGKQQRPVTHAVAGDLVSVAKLNRAETGDTLSAKDDPLLMAPWQMPDPLLPLAIQAHSKADEDKLSQGLARLVAEDPTMRLEQNQDTHQVVLWCLGEAHADVALERLRSRYGVQVDV
;
A
#
# COMPACT_ATOMS: atom_id res chain seq x y z
N MET A 1 -20.91 -7.04 -28.42
CA MET A 1 -21.66 -5.77 -28.28
C MET A 1 -21.36 -5.25 -26.88
N GLY A 2 -20.53 -4.25 -26.63
CA GLY A 2 -19.59 -3.52 -27.48
C GLY A 2 -18.24 -3.42 -26.79
N ASP A 3 -17.19 -3.37 -27.59
CA ASP A 3 -15.79 -3.23 -27.20
C ASP A 3 -15.60 -1.84 -26.57
N LYS A 4 -15.55 -1.78 -25.24
CA LYS A 4 -15.19 -0.54 -24.53
C LYS A 4 -13.68 -0.40 -24.60
N ALA A 5 -13.21 0.22 -25.68
CA ALA A 5 -11.84 0.74 -25.74
C ALA A 5 -11.67 1.76 -24.61
N HIS A 6 -11.04 1.33 -23.52
CA HIS A 6 -10.64 2.18 -22.39
C HIS A 6 -9.57 3.16 -22.88
N THR A 7 -10.03 4.30 -23.41
CA THR A 7 -9.17 5.41 -23.79
C THR A 7 -8.84 6.21 -22.54
N HIS A 8 -7.80 5.77 -21.82
CA HIS A 8 -7.30 6.50 -20.66
C HIS A 8 -6.64 7.81 -21.11
N PRO A 9 -7.00 8.97 -20.51
CA PRO A 9 -6.25 10.20 -20.73
C PRO A 9 -4.86 10.00 -20.13
N GLY A 10 -3.85 9.92 -21.01
CA GLY A 10 -2.52 9.46 -20.65
C GLY A 10 -1.71 10.38 -19.73
N ALA A 11 -0.44 10.01 -19.61
CA ALA A 11 0.75 10.57 -18.93
C ALA A 11 0.94 12.11 -18.79
N ALA A 12 -0.05 12.95 -19.08
CA ALA A 12 0.00 14.40 -19.01
C ALA A 12 -0.66 14.94 -17.72
N GLY A 13 0.07 14.86 -16.60
CA GLY A 13 0.15 15.92 -15.57
C GLY A 13 -1.11 16.42 -14.85
N ARG A 14 -2.31 15.87 -15.07
CA ARG A 14 -3.48 16.25 -14.27
C ARG A 14 -3.45 15.52 -12.94
N ALA A 15 -3.63 16.28 -11.88
CA ALA A 15 -3.80 15.73 -10.55
C ALA A 15 -5.11 14.92 -10.50
N MET A 16 -5.06 13.78 -9.83
CA MET A 16 -6.22 12.94 -9.62
C MET A 16 -6.86 13.31 -8.28
N ALA A 17 -8.02 13.96 -8.36
CA ALA A 17 -8.91 14.18 -7.23
C ALA A 17 -10.13 13.26 -7.39
N ALA A 18 -10.59 12.68 -6.28
CA ALA A 18 -11.87 11.99 -6.22
C ALA A 18 -12.90 12.92 -5.56
N ASP A 19 -14.09 12.99 -6.15
CA ASP A 19 -15.18 13.82 -5.63
C ASP A 19 -16.08 13.06 -4.63
N HIS A 20 -15.91 11.74 -4.50
CA HIS A 20 -16.70 10.89 -3.62
C HIS A 20 -15.89 9.72 -3.03
N PRO A 21 -16.10 9.34 -1.75
CA PRO A 21 -15.35 8.25 -1.10
C PRO A 21 -15.41 6.90 -1.85
N ALA A 22 -16.57 6.55 -2.41
CA ALA A 22 -16.74 5.32 -3.21
C ALA A 22 -15.83 5.25 -4.45
N SER A 23 -15.33 6.39 -4.91
CA SER A 23 -14.45 6.53 -6.08
C SER A 23 -12.97 6.42 -5.74
N VAL A 24 -12.61 5.96 -4.54
CA VAL A 24 -11.23 5.75 -4.10
C VAL A 24 -11.00 4.29 -3.68
N ARG A 25 -9.80 3.78 -3.94
CA ARG A 25 -9.25 2.56 -3.32
C ARG A 25 -7.86 2.86 -2.81
N ASN A 26 -7.57 2.49 -1.58
CA ASN A 26 -6.26 2.69 -0.96
C ASN A 26 -5.66 1.33 -0.66
N VAL A 27 -4.62 0.96 -1.40
CA VAL A 27 -4.09 -0.41 -1.37
C VAL A 27 -2.60 -0.37 -1.10
N VAL A 28 -2.19 -1.04 -0.03
CA VAL A 28 -0.77 -1.16 0.35
C VAL A 28 -0.18 -2.46 -0.13
N LEU A 29 1.03 -2.40 -0.67
CA LEU A 29 1.79 -3.58 -1.06
C LEU A 29 2.69 -3.99 0.10
N VAL A 30 2.61 -5.27 0.49
CA VAL A 30 3.30 -5.85 1.64
C VAL A 30 4.07 -7.08 1.18
N GLY A 31 5.26 -7.29 1.74
CA GLY A 31 6.08 -8.47 1.43
C GLY A 31 7.56 -8.18 1.67
N HIS A 32 8.38 -9.23 1.72
CA HIS A 32 9.80 -9.10 1.99
C HIS A 32 10.57 -8.27 0.95
N SER A 33 11.77 -7.83 1.31
CA SER A 33 12.66 -7.13 0.38
C SER A 33 12.98 -8.03 -0.82
N GLY A 34 12.84 -7.50 -2.04
CA GLY A 34 13.05 -8.26 -3.26
C GLY A 34 11.83 -9.06 -3.74
N SER A 35 10.68 -9.03 -3.07
CA SER A 35 9.48 -9.75 -3.53
C SER A 35 8.83 -9.18 -4.81
N GLY A 36 9.30 -8.03 -5.30
CA GLY A 36 8.80 -7.39 -6.52
C GLY A 36 7.70 -6.34 -6.31
N LYS A 37 7.48 -5.84 -5.08
CA LYS A 37 6.49 -4.79 -4.76
C LYS A 37 6.61 -3.55 -5.66
N THR A 38 7.78 -2.92 -5.67
CA THR A 38 8.05 -1.71 -6.47
C THR A 38 7.88 -1.99 -7.97
N THR A 39 8.38 -3.12 -8.46
CA THR A 39 8.18 -3.56 -9.84
C THR A 39 6.70 -3.76 -10.18
N LEU A 40 5.90 -4.29 -9.25
CA LEU A 40 4.46 -4.44 -9.41
C LEU A 40 3.76 -3.08 -9.45
N VAL A 41 4.13 -2.12 -8.60
CA VAL A 41 3.60 -0.74 -8.67
C VAL A 41 3.87 -0.12 -10.03
N GLU A 42 5.09 -0.25 -10.56
CA GLU A 42 5.45 0.24 -11.90
C GLU A 42 4.62 -0.45 -12.99
N ALA A 43 4.42 -1.76 -12.89
CA ALA A 43 3.62 -2.53 -13.85
C ALA A 43 2.13 -2.12 -13.84
N LEU A 44 1.56 -1.91 -12.65
CA LEU A 44 0.19 -1.40 -12.49
C LEU A 44 0.06 0.02 -13.01
N ALA A 45 1.03 0.90 -12.73
CA ALA A 45 1.05 2.28 -13.24
C ALA A 45 1.16 2.34 -14.77
N LEU A 46 1.95 1.46 -15.39
CA LEU A 46 2.03 1.35 -16.85
C LEU A 46 0.70 0.87 -17.44
N THR A 47 0.11 -0.17 -16.84
CA THR A 47 -1.15 -0.77 -17.29
C THR A 47 -2.32 0.21 -17.20
N ALA A 48 -2.37 1.00 -16.13
CA ALA A 48 -3.34 2.10 -15.95
C ALA A 48 -3.06 3.32 -16.86
N GLY A 49 -1.96 3.33 -17.61
CA GLY A 49 -1.56 4.42 -18.49
C GLY A 49 -1.03 5.67 -17.76
N ALA A 50 -0.69 5.55 -16.47
CA ALA A 50 -0.15 6.63 -15.66
C ALA A 50 1.31 6.96 -16.05
N VAL A 51 2.04 5.96 -16.55
CA VAL A 51 3.37 6.11 -17.16
C VAL A 51 3.38 5.52 -18.57
N ASN A 52 4.30 6.01 -19.42
CA ASN A 52 4.48 5.47 -20.77
C ASN A 52 5.41 4.25 -20.81
N ARG A 53 6.21 4.05 -19.75
CA ARG A 53 7.15 2.95 -19.58
C ARG A 53 7.29 2.68 -18.09
N ALA A 54 7.25 1.42 -17.70
CA ALA A 54 7.55 1.00 -16.33
C ALA A 54 9.04 1.24 -16.02
N GLY A 55 9.32 1.84 -14.87
CA GLY A 55 10.68 1.97 -14.36
C GLY A 55 11.26 0.61 -13.93
N ARG A 56 12.59 0.57 -13.82
CA ARG A 56 13.33 -0.56 -13.23
C ARG A 56 14.12 -0.06 -12.04
N VAL A 57 14.17 -0.88 -10.99
CA VAL A 57 14.88 -0.55 -9.74
C VAL A 57 16.37 -0.39 -10.03
N GLU A 58 16.92 -1.29 -10.84
CA GLU A 58 18.32 -1.34 -11.29
C GLU A 58 18.78 -0.05 -11.98
N ASP A 59 17.86 0.59 -12.68
CA ASP A 59 18.13 1.80 -13.45
C ASP A 59 17.81 3.09 -12.67
N GLY A 60 17.26 2.99 -11.44
CA GLY A 60 16.79 4.14 -10.66
C GLY A 60 15.67 4.91 -11.36
N GLY A 61 14.85 4.20 -12.16
CA GLY A 61 13.84 4.78 -13.03
C GLY A 61 12.40 4.69 -12.51
N CYS A 62 12.20 4.12 -11.32
CA CYS A 62 10.89 3.92 -10.72
C CYS A 62 10.25 5.25 -10.28
N VAL A 63 8.93 5.33 -10.39
CA VAL A 63 8.11 6.41 -9.84
C VAL A 63 8.04 6.30 -8.33
N SER A 64 7.96 5.09 -7.79
CA SER A 64 7.85 4.84 -6.35
C SER A 64 9.15 5.10 -5.59
N ASP A 65 10.24 4.43 -5.98
CA ASP A 65 11.59 4.59 -5.42
C ASP A 65 12.32 5.73 -6.14
N TYR A 66 12.09 6.98 -5.70
CA TYR A 66 12.66 8.17 -6.34
C TYR A 66 13.79 8.83 -5.55
N ASP A 67 14.03 8.43 -4.30
CA ASP A 67 15.08 8.99 -3.46
C ASP A 67 16.47 8.44 -3.83
N GLU A 68 17.51 9.27 -3.70
CA GLU A 68 18.87 8.87 -4.05
C GLU A 68 19.40 7.72 -3.19
N ILE A 69 18.92 7.60 -1.94
CA ILE A 69 19.26 6.50 -1.05
C ILE A 69 18.68 5.19 -1.60
N GLU A 70 17.45 5.20 -2.09
CA GLU A 70 16.77 4.03 -2.68
C GLU A 70 17.46 3.60 -3.96
N HIS A 71 17.82 4.56 -4.83
CA HIS A 71 18.61 4.28 -6.03
C HIS A 71 19.97 3.67 -5.70
N ARG A 72 20.64 4.12 -4.63
CA ARG A 72 21.97 3.60 -4.26
C ARG A 72 21.89 2.22 -3.62
N GLN A 73 20.91 2.00 -2.75
CA GLN A 73 20.73 0.76 -2.02
C GLN A 73 19.91 -0.29 -2.78
N GLN A 74 19.29 0.11 -3.90
CA GLN A 74 18.49 -0.77 -4.75
C GLN A 74 17.34 -1.46 -3.98
N ARG A 75 16.74 -0.70 -3.05
CA ARG A 75 15.61 -1.09 -2.22
C ARG A 75 14.86 0.14 -1.74
N SER A 76 13.54 0.02 -1.60
CA SER A 76 12.72 1.03 -0.93
C SER A 76 13.12 1.15 0.54
N VAL A 77 13.24 2.39 1.02
CA VAL A 77 13.55 2.71 2.42
C VAL A 77 12.47 3.59 3.04
N GLN A 78 11.46 3.97 2.27
CA GLN A 78 10.39 4.83 2.71
C GLN A 78 9.06 4.46 2.02
N LEU A 79 7.92 4.74 2.66
CA LEU A 79 6.60 4.65 2.05
C LEU A 79 6.48 5.62 0.87
N SER A 80 5.95 5.14 -0.26
CA SER A 80 5.65 5.95 -1.44
C SER A 80 4.19 5.79 -1.86
N LEU A 81 3.58 6.87 -2.36
CA LEU A 81 2.21 6.87 -2.86
C LEU A 81 2.23 7.11 -4.38
N VAL A 82 1.66 6.16 -5.13
CA VAL A 82 1.50 6.23 -6.59
C VAL A 82 0.00 6.16 -6.94
N PRO A 83 -0.65 7.31 -7.20
CA PRO A 83 -2.04 7.35 -7.64
C PRO A 83 -2.18 6.95 -9.12
N VAL A 84 -3.13 6.08 -9.43
CA VAL A 84 -3.47 5.64 -10.80
C VAL A 84 -4.99 5.64 -11.02
N ALA A 85 -5.43 5.83 -12.27
CA ALA A 85 -6.84 5.85 -12.64
C ALA A 85 -7.24 4.55 -13.33
N TRP A 86 -8.22 3.85 -12.78
CA TRP A 86 -8.75 2.63 -13.39
C TRP A 86 -10.28 2.60 -13.29
N ASP A 87 -10.96 2.37 -14.41
CA ASP A 87 -12.43 2.33 -14.51
C ASP A 87 -13.18 3.48 -13.79
N GLY A 88 -12.64 4.70 -13.85
CA GLY A 88 -13.22 5.88 -13.19
C GLY A 88 -12.98 5.96 -11.68
N ILE A 89 -12.20 5.04 -11.11
CA ILE A 89 -11.79 5.00 -9.71
C ILE A 89 -10.34 5.47 -9.58
N LYS A 90 -10.06 6.26 -8.55
CA LYS A 90 -8.70 6.61 -8.13
C LYS A 90 -8.17 5.48 -7.24
N ILE A 91 -7.11 4.82 -7.67
CA ILE A 91 -6.39 3.83 -6.88
C ILE A 91 -5.11 4.47 -6.35
N ASN A 92 -4.99 4.55 -5.04
CA ASN A 92 -3.78 4.97 -4.33
C ASN A 92 -2.96 3.72 -3.99
N LEU A 93 -1.91 3.44 -4.79
CA LEU A 93 -0.97 2.36 -4.53
C LEU A 93 0.08 2.85 -3.53
N LEU A 94 0.15 2.19 -2.37
CA LEU A 94 1.09 2.49 -1.29
C LEU A 94 2.21 1.44 -1.33
N ASP A 95 3.36 1.83 -1.86
CA ASP A 95 4.54 0.97 -1.92
C ASP A 95 5.33 1.10 -0.62
N THR A 96 5.65 -0.03 0.01
CA THR A 96 6.31 -0.05 1.32
C THR A 96 7.67 -0.75 1.27
N PRO A 97 8.61 -0.36 2.12
CA PRO A 97 9.84 -1.11 2.32
C PRO A 97 9.57 -2.55 2.76
N GLY A 98 10.30 -3.50 2.18
CA GLY A 98 10.24 -4.91 2.58
C GLY A 98 11.29 -5.34 3.60
N TYR A 99 12.11 -4.42 4.10
CA TYR A 99 13.18 -4.71 5.06
C TYR A 99 12.71 -4.38 6.48
N ALA A 100 12.95 -5.29 7.43
CA ALA A 100 12.40 -5.21 8.78
C ALA A 100 12.76 -3.92 9.52
N ASP A 101 13.96 -3.37 9.30
CA ASP A 101 14.42 -2.13 9.94
C ASP A 101 13.57 -0.89 9.55
N PHE A 102 12.74 -0.98 8.51
CA PHE A 102 11.83 0.08 8.06
C PHE A 102 10.35 -0.23 8.35
N VAL A 103 10.07 -1.09 9.34
CA VAL A 103 8.69 -1.46 9.70
C VAL A 103 7.80 -0.27 10.08
N GLY A 104 8.38 0.86 10.54
CA GLY A 104 7.64 2.11 10.75
C GLY A 104 6.97 2.63 9.48
N GLU A 105 7.68 2.59 8.35
CA GLU A 105 7.17 3.00 7.03
C GLU A 105 6.14 2.02 6.49
N LEU A 106 6.30 0.72 6.77
CA LEU A 106 5.29 -0.30 6.46
C LEU A 106 3.98 -0.07 7.24
N ARG A 107 4.08 0.15 8.56
CA ARG A 107 2.92 0.48 9.40
C ARG A 107 2.25 1.77 8.95
N ALA A 108 3.04 2.77 8.54
CA ALA A 108 2.57 3.97 7.86
C ALA A 108 1.67 3.68 6.66
N GLY A 109 2.12 2.78 5.78
CA GLY A 109 1.32 2.32 4.64
C GLY A 109 0.03 1.62 5.06
N LEU A 110 0.08 0.73 6.06
CA LEU A 110 -1.09 -0.01 6.55
C LEU A 110 -2.18 0.91 7.10
N ARG A 111 -1.82 1.96 7.85
CA ARG A 111 -2.81 2.93 8.37
C ARG A 111 -3.43 3.80 7.29
N ALA A 112 -2.69 4.02 6.22
CA ALA A 112 -3.13 4.84 5.11
C ALA A 112 -4.00 4.06 4.10
N ALA A 113 -4.00 2.73 4.19
CA ALA A 113 -4.69 1.82 3.29
C ALA A 113 -6.01 1.29 3.86
N ASP A 114 -6.86 0.85 2.94
CA ASP A 114 -8.13 0.15 3.22
C ASP A 114 -8.01 -1.35 2.90
N ALA A 115 -7.01 -1.76 2.09
CA ALA A 115 -6.72 -3.16 1.80
C ALA A 115 -5.23 -3.40 1.56
N ALA A 116 -4.76 -4.64 1.69
CA ALA A 116 -3.38 -5.03 1.49
C ALA A 116 -3.20 -6.09 0.39
N LEU A 117 -2.22 -5.87 -0.49
CA LEU A 117 -1.71 -6.85 -1.45
C LEU A 117 -0.41 -7.47 -0.92
N PHE A 118 -0.48 -8.74 -0.55
CA PHE A 118 0.68 -9.51 -0.12
C PHE A 118 1.42 -10.05 -1.33
N VAL A 119 2.56 -9.44 -1.63
CA VAL A 119 3.42 -9.78 -2.77
C VAL A 119 4.43 -10.83 -2.35
N VAL A 120 4.26 -12.05 -2.89
CA VAL A 120 5.07 -13.23 -2.59
C VAL A 120 5.83 -13.64 -3.85
N SER A 121 7.17 -13.65 -3.76
CA SER A 121 8.02 -14.14 -4.84
C SER A 121 7.95 -15.66 -4.91
N ALA A 122 7.62 -16.21 -6.07
CA ALA A 122 7.63 -17.66 -6.27
C ALA A 122 9.03 -18.28 -6.14
N SER A 123 10.09 -17.46 -6.23
CA SER A 123 11.47 -17.91 -6.01
C SER A 123 11.85 -18.00 -4.52
N ASP A 124 11.25 -17.16 -3.68
CA ASP A 124 11.65 -17.00 -2.27
C ASP A 124 10.65 -17.63 -1.28
N GLY A 125 9.39 -17.78 -1.69
CA GLY A 125 8.31 -18.28 -0.86
C GLY A 125 7.85 -17.25 0.17
N VAL A 126 7.22 -17.75 1.26
CA VAL A 126 6.68 -16.91 2.33
C VAL A 126 7.67 -16.84 3.50
N ASP A 127 8.22 -15.67 3.76
CA ASP A 127 9.14 -15.45 4.88
C ASP A 127 8.41 -15.12 6.20
N GLY A 128 9.16 -15.18 7.30
CA GLY A 128 8.60 -14.93 8.64
C GLY A 128 8.10 -13.49 8.83
N SER A 129 8.75 -12.50 8.20
CA SER A 129 8.33 -11.10 8.32
C SER A 129 6.97 -10.86 7.65
N THR A 130 6.75 -11.41 6.47
CA THR A 130 5.47 -11.33 5.77
C THR A 130 4.35 -12.01 6.57
N ARG A 131 4.62 -13.14 7.24
CA ARG A 131 3.65 -13.80 8.13
C ARG A 131 3.26 -12.96 9.34
N MET A 132 4.22 -12.34 10.00
CA MET A 132 3.92 -11.45 11.13
C MET A 132 3.02 -10.29 10.70
N VAL A 133 3.28 -9.69 9.53
CA VAL A 133 2.44 -8.60 9.02
C VAL A 133 1.06 -9.11 8.59
N TRP A 134 0.96 -10.34 8.07
CA TRP A 134 -0.33 -10.98 7.80
C TRP A 134 -1.19 -11.11 9.06
N GLU A 135 -0.58 -11.54 10.16
CA GLU A 135 -1.24 -11.64 11.48
C GLU A 135 -1.61 -10.26 12.04
N GLU A 136 -0.75 -9.25 11.90
CA GLU A 136 -1.06 -7.85 12.27
C GLU A 136 -2.30 -7.34 11.52
N CYS A 137 -2.36 -7.60 10.20
CA CYS A 137 -3.52 -7.27 9.37
C CYS A 137 -4.78 -8.04 9.80
N ALA A 138 -4.64 -9.32 10.15
CA ALA A 138 -5.74 -10.15 10.63
C ALA A 138 -6.35 -9.61 11.93
N ALA A 139 -5.50 -9.16 12.87
CA ALA A 139 -5.92 -8.66 14.17
C ALA A 139 -6.82 -7.41 14.09
N VAL A 140 -6.76 -6.66 12.98
CA VAL A 140 -7.57 -5.46 12.73
C VAL A 140 -8.61 -5.66 11.62
N GLY A 141 -8.78 -6.90 11.12
CA GLY A 141 -9.74 -7.21 10.06
C GLY A 141 -9.42 -6.56 8.71
N MET A 142 -8.15 -6.27 8.42
CA MET A 142 -7.75 -5.66 7.15
C MET A 142 -8.05 -6.62 5.97
N PRO A 143 -8.80 -6.19 4.94
CA PRO A 143 -9.00 -6.92 3.70
C PRO A 143 -7.68 -7.19 2.97
N ARG A 144 -7.53 -8.40 2.41
CA ARG A 144 -6.24 -8.88 1.89
C ARG A 144 -6.39 -9.73 0.64
N ALA A 145 -5.43 -9.61 -0.26
CA ALA A 145 -5.23 -10.52 -1.38
C ALA A 145 -3.73 -10.82 -1.58
N ILE A 146 -3.43 -11.86 -2.34
CA ILE A 146 -2.05 -12.34 -2.54
C ILE A 146 -1.69 -12.25 -4.02
N VAL A 147 -0.49 -11.73 -4.28
CA VAL A 147 0.09 -11.63 -5.61
C VAL A 147 1.36 -12.44 -5.67
N ILE A 148 1.39 -13.45 -6.54
CA ILE A 148 2.57 -14.27 -6.80
C ILE A 148 3.35 -13.65 -7.96
N THR A 149 4.62 -13.30 -7.70
CA THR A 149 5.55 -12.72 -8.67
C THR A 149 6.67 -13.70 -9.02
N HIS A 150 7.50 -13.37 -10.02
CA HIS A 150 8.70 -14.12 -10.41
C HIS A 150 8.45 -15.59 -10.81
N LEU A 151 7.29 -15.88 -11.40
CA LEU A 151 6.97 -17.22 -11.91
C LEU A 151 7.93 -17.68 -13.01
N GLU A 152 8.51 -16.74 -13.76
CA GLU A 152 9.49 -16.98 -14.81
C GLU A 152 10.86 -17.41 -14.28
N ALA A 153 11.19 -17.07 -13.04
CA ALA A 153 12.46 -17.38 -12.40
C ALA A 153 12.36 -18.56 -11.43
N ALA A 154 11.14 -18.90 -11.00
CA ALA A 154 10.87 -19.90 -9.99
C ALA A 154 10.93 -21.33 -10.55
N ARG A 155 11.26 -22.28 -9.67
CA ARG A 155 11.13 -23.73 -9.93
C ARG A 155 9.76 -24.26 -9.52
N ALA A 156 9.18 -23.70 -8.46
CA ALA A 156 7.84 -24.02 -8.02
C ALA A 156 6.85 -23.44 -9.02
N ASP A 157 5.86 -24.22 -9.41
CA ASP A 157 4.75 -23.72 -10.21
C ASP A 157 3.77 -22.92 -9.34
N PHE A 158 2.87 -22.19 -9.99
CA PHE A 158 1.92 -21.32 -9.33
C PHE A 158 0.98 -22.05 -8.35
N GLU A 159 0.61 -23.30 -8.65
CA GLU A 159 -0.27 -24.09 -7.80
C GLU A 159 0.45 -24.50 -6.52
N GLU A 160 1.70 -24.92 -6.62
CA GLU A 160 2.54 -25.19 -5.46
C GLU A 160 2.67 -23.95 -4.57
N MET A 161 2.96 -22.78 -5.14
CA MET A 161 3.05 -21.55 -4.35
C MET A 161 1.71 -21.09 -3.77
N THR A 162 0.60 -21.31 -4.47
CA THR A 162 -0.74 -21.06 -3.94
C THR A 162 -0.99 -21.93 -2.70
N ARG A 163 -0.62 -23.22 -2.73
CA ARG A 163 -0.71 -24.09 -1.56
C ARG A 163 0.20 -23.65 -0.42
N VAL A 164 1.43 -23.22 -0.71
CA VAL A 164 2.34 -22.65 0.32
C VAL A 164 1.72 -21.41 0.97
N CYS A 165 1.06 -20.56 0.19
CA CYS A 165 0.33 -19.40 0.71
C CYS A 165 -0.87 -19.85 1.56
N ALA A 166 -1.65 -20.85 1.11
CA ALA A 166 -2.77 -21.39 1.88
C ALA A 166 -2.33 -21.95 3.23
N GLU A 167 -1.24 -22.72 3.27
CA GLU A 167 -0.67 -23.23 4.52
C GLU A 167 -0.13 -22.11 5.43
N ALA A 168 0.38 -21.03 4.85
CA ALA A 168 0.95 -19.92 5.63
C ALA A 168 -0.11 -18.93 6.13
N PHE A 169 -1.20 -18.74 5.39
CA PHE A 169 -2.13 -17.62 5.55
C PHE A 169 -3.59 -18.03 5.79
N GLY A 170 -3.98 -19.23 5.37
CA GLY A 170 -5.35 -19.75 5.50
C GLY A 170 -5.75 -20.14 6.93
N ALA A 171 -4.83 -20.03 7.90
CA ALA A 171 -5.07 -20.43 9.29
C ALA A 171 -5.63 -21.87 9.38
N ASP A 172 -6.84 -22.05 9.92
CA ASP A 172 -7.51 -23.35 10.05
C ASP A 172 -8.30 -23.76 8.79
N ASP A 173 -8.42 -22.86 7.79
CA ASP A 173 -9.14 -23.09 6.54
C ASP A 173 -8.25 -22.79 5.30
N PRO A 174 -7.56 -23.79 4.74
CA PRO A 174 -6.74 -23.60 3.56
C PRO A 174 -7.56 -23.24 2.30
N ASP A 175 -8.87 -23.52 2.26
CA ASP A 175 -9.74 -23.15 1.13
C ASP A 175 -10.19 -21.67 1.20
N ALA A 176 -9.83 -20.95 2.26
CA ALA A 176 -9.92 -19.48 2.29
C ALA A 176 -8.91 -18.79 1.36
N VAL A 177 -7.86 -19.51 0.90
CA VAL A 177 -6.80 -18.97 0.03
C VAL A 177 -6.82 -19.70 -1.31
N LEU A 178 -7.53 -19.14 -2.29
CA LEU A 178 -7.72 -19.77 -3.60
C LEU A 178 -7.37 -18.83 -4.76
N PRO A 179 -6.91 -19.38 -5.89
CA PRO A 179 -6.59 -18.57 -7.06
C PRO A 179 -7.86 -18.06 -7.73
N LEU A 180 -7.88 -16.79 -8.15
CA LEU A 180 -8.92 -16.28 -9.06
C LEU A 180 -8.62 -16.61 -10.53
N TYR A 181 -7.33 -16.76 -10.82
CA TYR A 181 -6.80 -17.02 -12.14
C TYR A 181 -5.73 -18.10 -12.07
N LEU A 182 -5.72 -19.01 -13.04
CA LEU A 182 -4.63 -19.96 -13.25
C LEU A 182 -3.70 -19.45 -14.36
N PRO A 183 -2.38 -19.70 -14.30
CA PRO A 183 -1.48 -19.37 -15.40
C PRO A 183 -1.82 -20.14 -16.68
N LEU A 184 -1.85 -19.42 -17.79
CA LEU A 184 -1.85 -20.02 -19.12
C LEU A 184 -0.40 -20.15 -19.58
N HIS A 185 0.03 -21.38 -19.82
CA HIS A 185 1.39 -21.67 -20.26
C HIS A 185 1.47 -21.74 -21.80
N GLY A 186 2.53 -21.16 -22.34
CA GLY A 186 2.92 -21.31 -23.74
C GLY A 186 3.59 -22.67 -24.00
N PRO A 187 4.07 -22.90 -25.23
CA PRO A 187 4.79 -24.12 -25.57
C PRO A 187 6.11 -24.23 -24.78
N GLU A 188 6.45 -25.45 -24.38
CA GLU A 188 7.73 -25.74 -23.71
C GLU A 188 8.93 -25.30 -24.57
N GLY A 189 9.86 -24.60 -23.93
CA GLY A 189 11.13 -24.23 -24.51
C GLY A 189 12.09 -25.42 -24.65
N PRO A 190 13.24 -25.23 -25.31
CA PRO A 190 14.28 -26.26 -25.44
C PRO A 190 14.86 -26.74 -24.10
N ASP A 191 14.69 -25.95 -23.05
CA ASP A 191 15.06 -26.23 -21.67
C ASP A 191 13.98 -26.99 -20.88
N GLY A 192 12.83 -27.28 -21.50
CA GLY A 192 11.69 -27.95 -20.89
C GLY A 192 10.82 -27.04 -20.02
N HIS A 193 11.05 -25.72 -20.04
CA HIS A 193 10.23 -24.77 -19.29
C HIS A 193 9.12 -24.20 -20.17
N ALA A 194 7.87 -24.22 -19.69
CA ALA A 194 6.72 -23.62 -20.36
C ALA A 194 6.45 -22.22 -19.79
N PRO A 195 6.75 -21.13 -20.52
CA PRO A 195 6.60 -19.78 -20.00
C PRO A 195 5.12 -19.45 -19.78
N VAL A 196 4.82 -18.67 -18.75
CA VAL A 196 3.47 -18.12 -18.58
C VAL A 196 3.24 -17.05 -19.63
N THR A 197 2.24 -17.22 -20.49
CA THR A 197 1.89 -16.28 -21.57
C THR A 197 0.54 -15.61 -21.34
N GLY A 198 -0.22 -16.05 -20.35
CA GLY A 198 -1.53 -15.50 -20.04
C GLY A 198 -2.14 -16.03 -18.76
N LEU A 199 -3.45 -15.85 -18.62
CA LEU A 199 -4.24 -16.28 -17.47
C LEU A 199 -5.55 -16.95 -17.89
N VAL A 200 -6.05 -17.87 -17.07
CA VAL A 200 -7.36 -18.50 -17.17
C VAL A 200 -8.24 -17.94 -16.06
N GLY A 201 -9.26 -17.15 -16.39
CA GLY A 201 -10.19 -16.61 -15.40
C GLY A 201 -11.21 -17.65 -14.96
N LEU A 202 -11.16 -18.04 -13.69
CA LEU A 202 -12.01 -19.11 -13.17
C LEU A 202 -13.48 -18.66 -13.06
N LEU A 203 -13.75 -17.46 -12.60
CA LEU A 203 -15.13 -16.94 -12.50
C LEU A 203 -15.74 -16.67 -13.88
N THR A 204 -14.97 -16.07 -14.79
CA THR A 204 -15.44 -15.69 -16.13
C THR A 204 -15.44 -16.83 -17.13
N ARG A 205 -14.69 -17.91 -16.86
CA ARG A 205 -14.42 -19.02 -17.79
C ARG A 205 -13.82 -18.55 -19.12
N LYS A 206 -12.85 -17.64 -19.05
CA LYS A 206 -12.18 -17.07 -20.24
C LYS A 206 -10.66 -17.22 -20.17
N LEU A 207 -10.03 -17.29 -21.35
CA LEU A 207 -8.59 -17.19 -21.50
C LEU A 207 -8.18 -15.74 -21.80
N PHE A 208 -7.12 -15.29 -21.15
CA PHE A 208 -6.52 -13.97 -21.29
C PHE A 208 -5.07 -14.11 -21.75
N ASP A 209 -4.82 -13.90 -23.04
CA ASP A 209 -3.49 -13.97 -23.65
C ASP A 209 -2.81 -12.60 -23.64
N TYR A 210 -1.55 -12.55 -23.21
CA TYR A 210 -0.72 -11.34 -23.15
C TYR A 210 0.44 -11.34 -24.15
N ALA A 211 0.56 -12.35 -25.02
CA ALA A 211 1.67 -12.49 -25.97
C ALA A 211 1.83 -11.31 -26.94
N SER A 212 0.75 -10.56 -27.22
CA SER A 212 0.81 -9.33 -28.03
C SER A 212 1.21 -8.06 -27.27
N GLY A 213 1.44 -8.14 -25.96
CA GLY A 213 1.72 -7.00 -25.09
C GLY A 213 0.48 -6.20 -24.63
N GLU A 214 -0.70 -6.70 -24.99
CA GLU A 214 -2.03 -6.26 -24.55
C GLU A 214 -2.90 -7.51 -24.38
N ARG A 215 -3.82 -7.46 -23.41
CA ARG A 215 -4.75 -8.54 -23.05
C ARG A 215 -5.70 -8.84 -24.21
N LYS A 216 -5.74 -10.11 -24.62
CA LYS A 216 -6.72 -10.63 -25.58
C LYS A 216 -7.56 -11.74 -24.97
N GLU A 217 -8.87 -11.60 -25.11
CA GLU A 217 -9.82 -12.56 -24.56
C GLU A 217 -10.19 -13.64 -25.59
N SER A 218 -10.29 -14.88 -25.16
CA SER A 218 -10.81 -16.00 -25.95
C SER A 218 -11.52 -17.04 -25.09
N GLU A 219 -12.28 -17.93 -25.72
CA GLU A 219 -12.95 -19.05 -25.06
C GLU A 219 -11.95 -20.21 -24.84
N PRO A 220 -12.04 -20.95 -23.73
CA PRO A 220 -11.20 -22.12 -23.48
C PRO A 220 -11.48 -23.26 -24.48
N GLY A 221 -10.42 -23.97 -24.86
CA GLY A 221 -10.50 -25.18 -25.67
C GLY A 221 -10.94 -26.40 -24.84
N THR A 222 -11.17 -27.54 -25.49
CA THR A 222 -11.64 -28.76 -24.81
C THR A 222 -10.64 -29.34 -23.82
N ASP A 223 -9.36 -29.04 -24.00
CA ASP A 223 -8.27 -29.64 -23.24
C ASP A 223 -8.00 -28.87 -21.94
N GLU A 224 -8.32 -27.58 -21.91
CA GLU A 224 -8.19 -26.70 -20.74
C GLU A 224 -9.38 -26.80 -19.77
N LEU A 225 -10.58 -27.15 -20.27
CA LEU A 225 -11.82 -27.19 -19.49
C LEU A 225 -11.74 -28.07 -18.23
N PRO A 226 -11.23 -29.32 -18.25
CA PRO A 226 -11.30 -30.20 -17.08
C PRO A 226 -10.55 -29.65 -15.85
N ARG A 227 -9.34 -29.11 -16.03
CA ARG A 227 -8.55 -28.51 -14.93
C ARG A 227 -9.18 -27.21 -14.45
N MET A 228 -9.74 -26.43 -15.38
CA MET A 228 -10.42 -25.18 -15.07
C MET A 228 -11.70 -25.41 -14.26
N ASP A 229 -12.49 -26.44 -14.59
CA ASP A 229 -13.77 -26.72 -13.92
C ASP A 229 -13.56 -27.12 -12.46
N GLU A 230 -12.60 -28.01 -12.16
CA GLU A 230 -12.28 -28.40 -10.78
C GLU A 230 -11.83 -27.21 -9.92
N ALA A 231 -10.89 -26.40 -10.42
CA ALA A 231 -10.40 -25.23 -9.70
C ALA A 231 -11.50 -24.17 -9.52
N ARG A 232 -12.37 -24.01 -10.52
CA ARG A 232 -13.48 -23.08 -10.48
C ARG A 232 -14.54 -23.50 -9.47
N ASP A 233 -14.88 -24.78 -9.39
CA ASP A 233 -15.89 -25.27 -8.45
C ASP A 233 -15.45 -25.00 -7.01
N ARG A 234 -14.19 -25.34 -6.67
CA ARG A 234 -13.58 -24.97 -5.37
C ARG A 234 -13.62 -23.47 -5.12
N LEU A 235 -13.27 -22.66 -6.12
CA LEU A 235 -13.29 -21.19 -5.97
C LEU A 235 -14.70 -20.68 -5.66
N ILE A 236 -15.71 -21.16 -6.38
CA ILE A 236 -17.10 -20.72 -6.16
C ILE A 236 -17.59 -21.15 -4.80
N GLU A 237 -17.33 -22.39 -4.39
CA GLU A 237 -17.66 -22.87 -3.04
C GLU A 237 -17.03 -21.99 -1.96
N GLY A 238 -15.75 -21.66 -2.08
CA GLY A 238 -15.06 -20.76 -1.15
C GLY A 238 -15.65 -19.35 -1.09
N ILE A 239 -16.06 -18.80 -2.25
CA ILE A 239 -16.68 -17.47 -2.31
C ILE A 239 -18.09 -17.47 -1.69
N ILE A 240 -18.94 -18.44 -2.06
CA ILE A 240 -20.35 -18.43 -1.65
C ILE A 240 -20.56 -18.92 -0.22
N ALA A 241 -19.56 -19.53 0.41
CA ALA A 241 -19.58 -19.87 1.84
C ALA A 241 -19.87 -18.65 2.73
N GLU A 242 -19.48 -17.45 2.28
CA GLU A 242 -19.67 -16.17 2.99
C GLU A 242 -20.85 -15.33 2.46
N SER A 243 -21.66 -15.90 1.54
CA SER A 243 -22.80 -15.22 0.94
C SER A 243 -23.88 -14.89 1.98
N GLU A 244 -24.59 -13.80 1.76
CA GLU A 244 -25.79 -13.46 2.56
C GLU A 244 -27.00 -14.33 2.17
N ASP A 245 -26.99 -14.94 0.99
CA ASP A 245 -27.99 -15.92 0.57
C ASP A 245 -27.57 -17.32 1.04
N GLU A 246 -28.07 -17.71 2.22
CA GLU A 246 -27.84 -19.04 2.81
C GLU A 246 -28.26 -20.20 1.88
N THR A 247 -29.10 -19.95 0.87
CA THR A 247 -29.54 -20.97 -0.09
C THR A 247 -28.64 -21.10 -1.32
N LEU A 248 -27.70 -20.16 -1.53
CA LEU A 248 -26.88 -20.10 -2.73
C LEU A 248 -25.97 -21.33 -2.87
N MET A 249 -25.40 -21.80 -1.76
CA MET A 249 -24.59 -23.03 -1.72
C MET A 249 -25.40 -24.26 -2.16
N ASP A 250 -26.57 -24.48 -1.55
CA ASP A 250 -27.43 -25.62 -1.89
C ASP A 250 -27.89 -25.60 -3.35
N ARG A 251 -28.20 -24.41 -3.88
CA ARG A 251 -28.56 -24.20 -5.27
C ARG A 251 -27.41 -24.52 -6.22
N TYR A 252 -26.21 -24.06 -5.91
CA TYR A 252 -24.99 -24.34 -6.68
C TYR A 252 -24.70 -25.84 -6.73
N LEU A 253 -24.69 -26.51 -5.56
CA LEU A 253 -24.53 -27.96 -5.46
C LEU A 253 -25.66 -28.74 -6.17
N GLY A 254 -26.85 -28.15 -6.26
CA GLY A 254 -27.98 -28.63 -7.05
C GLY A 254 -27.82 -28.48 -8.57
N GLY A 255 -26.71 -27.89 -9.04
CA GLY A 255 -26.40 -27.67 -10.45
C GLY A 255 -26.91 -26.34 -11.02
N GLU A 256 -27.39 -25.42 -10.18
CA GLU A 256 -27.78 -24.09 -10.61
C GLU A 256 -26.55 -23.27 -11.02
N GLN A 257 -26.66 -22.56 -12.16
CA GLN A 257 -25.60 -21.64 -12.60
C GLN A 257 -25.75 -20.30 -11.88
N VAL A 258 -24.74 -19.93 -11.10
CA VAL A 258 -24.65 -18.61 -10.47
C VAL A 258 -24.06 -17.61 -11.46
N ASP A 259 -24.66 -16.43 -11.56
CA ASP A 259 -24.14 -15.38 -12.43
C ASP A 259 -22.86 -14.76 -11.86
N VAL A 260 -21.97 -14.32 -12.76
CA VAL A 260 -20.65 -13.77 -12.38
C VAL A 260 -20.77 -12.49 -11.57
N GLU A 261 -21.83 -11.69 -11.74
CA GLU A 261 -21.99 -10.44 -10.99
C GLU A 261 -22.28 -10.73 -9.51
N THR A 262 -23.14 -11.71 -9.23
CA THR A 262 -23.39 -12.22 -7.88
C THR A 262 -22.12 -12.77 -7.25
N LEU A 263 -21.35 -13.61 -7.97
CA LEU A 263 -20.07 -14.13 -7.47
C LEU A 263 -19.06 -13.03 -7.15
N VAL A 264 -19.00 -11.97 -7.95
CA VAL A 264 -18.09 -10.84 -7.68
C VAL A 264 -18.51 -10.05 -6.43
N LYS A 265 -19.82 -9.89 -6.19
CA LYS A 265 -20.32 -9.24 -4.97
C LYS A 265 -20.02 -10.07 -3.72
N ASP A 266 -20.20 -11.39 -3.81
CA ASP A 266 -19.88 -12.29 -2.69
C ASP A 266 -18.36 -12.37 -2.46
N LEU A 267 -17.55 -12.33 -3.53
CA LEU A 267 -16.09 -12.25 -3.42
C LEU A 267 -15.67 -10.99 -2.68
N GLU A 268 -16.17 -9.82 -3.08
CA GLU A 268 -15.86 -8.54 -2.43
C GLU A 268 -16.18 -8.61 -0.93
N ARG A 269 -17.37 -9.08 -0.58
CA ARG A 269 -17.81 -9.22 0.80
C ARG A 269 -16.94 -10.19 1.61
N ALA A 270 -16.59 -11.34 1.02
CA ALA A 270 -15.74 -12.34 1.67
C ALA A 270 -14.33 -11.79 1.93
N VAL A 271 -13.79 -11.00 0.99
CA VAL A 271 -12.51 -10.30 1.13
C VAL A 271 -12.60 -9.18 2.17
N ALA A 272 -13.67 -8.37 2.15
CA ALA A 272 -13.90 -7.28 3.09
C ALA A 272 -14.00 -7.77 4.54
N ARG A 273 -14.57 -8.96 4.75
CA ARG A 273 -14.64 -9.62 6.06
C ARG A 273 -13.33 -10.30 6.49
N GLY A 274 -12.37 -10.42 5.58
CA GLY A 274 -11.13 -11.17 5.82
C GLY A 274 -11.37 -12.67 6.01
N ALA A 275 -12.39 -13.22 5.35
CA ALA A 275 -12.71 -14.65 5.34
C ALA A 275 -12.21 -15.36 4.08
N PHE A 276 -11.97 -14.61 3.00
CA PHE A 276 -11.43 -15.13 1.74
C PHE A 276 -10.29 -14.26 1.22
N PHE A 277 -9.26 -14.89 0.67
CA PHE A 277 -8.00 -14.26 0.27
C PHE A 277 -7.60 -14.68 -1.15
N PRO A 278 -8.00 -13.91 -2.18
CA PRO A 278 -7.77 -14.29 -3.57
C PRO A 278 -6.28 -14.26 -3.93
N VAL A 279 -5.84 -15.26 -4.70
CA VAL A 279 -4.47 -15.36 -5.22
C VAL A 279 -4.44 -15.08 -6.72
N LEU A 280 -3.48 -14.27 -7.16
CA LEU A 280 -3.25 -13.93 -8.57
C LEU A 280 -1.77 -14.00 -8.90
N ALA A 281 -1.45 -14.35 -10.14
CA ALA A 281 -0.11 -14.20 -10.68
C ALA A 281 0.06 -12.81 -11.30
N ALA A 282 1.22 -12.19 -11.12
CA ALA A 282 1.55 -10.97 -11.84
C ALA A 282 3.01 -10.92 -12.30
N ALA A 283 3.22 -10.38 -13.49
CA ALA A 283 4.55 -10.13 -14.04
C ALA A 283 4.56 -8.77 -14.77
N PRO A 284 5.69 -8.04 -14.76
CA PRO A 284 5.80 -6.78 -15.49
C PRO A 284 5.61 -6.99 -17.00
N ALA A 285 5.21 -5.93 -17.70
CA ALA A 285 5.08 -5.95 -19.15
C ALA A 285 6.43 -6.19 -19.82
N ALA A 286 6.44 -6.99 -20.90
CA ALA A 286 7.61 -7.11 -21.75
C ALA A 286 8.00 -5.75 -22.37
N ASP A 287 9.26 -5.59 -22.78
CA ASP A 287 9.73 -4.33 -23.35
C ASP A 287 8.88 -3.92 -24.59
N GLY A 288 8.29 -2.73 -24.53
CA GLY A 288 7.40 -2.20 -25.57
C GLY A 288 5.92 -2.60 -25.46
N ALA A 289 5.58 -3.51 -24.54
CA ALA A 289 4.21 -3.81 -24.17
C ALA A 289 3.64 -2.77 -23.22
N ARG A 290 2.30 -2.71 -23.13
CA ARG A 290 1.58 -1.79 -22.22
C ARG A 290 1.00 -2.49 -21.00
N GLN A 291 0.83 -3.81 -21.06
CA GLN A 291 0.16 -4.57 -20.02
C GLN A 291 1.02 -5.78 -19.67
N GLY A 292 1.25 -5.96 -18.38
CA GLY A 292 1.89 -7.15 -17.83
C GLY A 292 0.88 -8.25 -17.55
N ILE A 293 1.34 -9.48 -17.42
CA ILE A 293 0.45 -10.60 -17.03
C ILE A 293 -0.16 -10.29 -15.67
N GLY A 294 -1.48 -10.43 -15.53
CA GLY A 294 -2.21 -10.22 -14.27
C GLY A 294 -2.41 -8.77 -13.84
N THR A 295 -1.78 -7.81 -14.52
CA THR A 295 -1.87 -6.39 -14.13
C THR A 295 -3.26 -5.81 -14.33
N VAL A 296 -3.96 -6.20 -15.40
CA VAL A 296 -5.33 -5.75 -15.66
C VAL A 296 -6.28 -6.40 -14.66
N GLU A 297 -6.10 -7.69 -14.40
CA GLU A 297 -6.91 -8.47 -13.45
C GLU A 297 -6.74 -7.96 -12.01
N LEU A 298 -5.53 -7.55 -11.62
CA LEU A 298 -5.29 -6.94 -10.31
C LEU A 298 -5.96 -5.57 -10.18
N LEU A 299 -5.91 -4.72 -11.21
CA LEU A 299 -6.63 -3.44 -11.19
C LEU A 299 -8.15 -3.65 -11.11
N ASP A 300 -8.67 -4.65 -11.84
CA ASP A 300 -10.08 -5.04 -11.76
C ASP A 300 -10.46 -5.58 -10.38
N LEU A 301 -9.60 -6.41 -9.75
CA LEU A 301 -9.77 -6.88 -8.38
C LEU A 301 -9.78 -5.73 -7.38
N ILE A 302 -8.85 -4.79 -7.47
CA ILE A 302 -8.80 -3.64 -6.55
C ILE A 302 -10.09 -2.82 -6.63
N VAL A 303 -10.64 -2.63 -7.82
CA VAL A 303 -11.88 -1.85 -7.99
C VAL A 303 -13.11 -2.62 -7.51
N ARG A 304 -13.19 -3.92 -7.79
CA ARG A 304 -14.44 -4.69 -7.67
C ARG A 304 -14.47 -5.71 -6.55
N GLY A 305 -13.32 -6.13 -6.04
CA GLY A 305 -13.18 -7.16 -5.01
C GLY A 305 -12.55 -6.66 -3.70
N PHE A 306 -12.05 -5.42 -3.65
CA PHE A 306 -11.74 -4.76 -2.39
C PHE A 306 -12.83 -3.76 -1.99
N PRO A 307 -13.08 -3.63 -0.68
CA PRO A 307 -14.08 -2.70 -0.16
C PRO A 307 -13.72 -1.26 -0.47
N THR A 308 -14.76 -0.43 -0.50
CA THR A 308 -14.62 1.02 -0.57
C THR A 308 -14.27 1.57 0.82
N PRO A 309 -13.68 2.79 0.92
CA PRO A 309 -13.49 3.45 2.21
C PRO A 309 -14.77 3.58 3.05
N LEU A 310 -15.96 3.53 2.43
CA LEU A 310 -17.26 3.62 3.13
C LEU A 310 -17.57 2.37 3.97
N GLU A 311 -16.91 1.26 3.68
CA GLU A 311 -17.14 -0.04 4.32
C GLU A 311 -16.18 -0.29 5.48
N HIS A 312 -15.27 0.65 5.73
CA HIS A 312 -14.36 0.63 6.86
C HIS A 312 -14.90 1.41 8.05
N GLU A 313 -14.68 0.86 9.24
CA GLU A 313 -14.87 1.61 10.47
C GLU A 313 -13.76 2.67 10.58
N ALA A 314 -14.14 3.89 10.96
CA ALA A 314 -13.15 4.91 11.30
C ALA A 314 -12.40 4.49 12.58
N PRO A 315 -11.09 4.78 12.69
CA PRO A 315 -10.35 4.52 13.92
C PRO A 315 -11.02 5.15 15.14
N GLU A 316 -10.78 4.61 16.33
CA GLU A 316 -11.33 5.18 17.55
C GLU A 316 -10.88 6.64 17.73
N VAL A 317 -11.84 7.52 18.01
CA VAL A 317 -11.61 8.95 18.18
C VAL A 317 -12.10 9.40 19.55
N THR A 318 -11.36 10.31 20.16
CA THR A 318 -11.71 11.00 21.40
C THR A 318 -11.62 12.51 21.20
N THR A 319 -12.20 13.29 22.08
CA THR A 319 -11.78 14.69 22.28
C THR A 319 -10.45 14.72 23.04
N PRO A 320 -9.66 15.81 22.99
CA PRO A 320 -8.40 15.91 23.74
C PRO A 320 -8.53 15.70 25.26
N ASP A 321 -9.72 15.90 25.83
CA ASP A 321 -10.02 15.60 27.24
C ASP A 321 -10.46 14.13 27.50
N GLY A 322 -10.35 13.26 26.50
CA GLY A 322 -10.56 11.81 26.61
C GLY A 322 -12.01 11.33 26.48
N ARG A 323 -12.95 12.18 26.03
CA ARG A 323 -14.34 11.74 25.80
C ARG A 323 -14.47 11.06 24.44
N SER A 324 -14.99 9.84 24.44
CA SER A 324 -15.19 9.08 23.20
C SER A 324 -16.12 9.79 22.22
N ARG A 325 -15.73 9.78 20.94
CA ARG A 325 -16.47 10.27 19.79
C ARG A 325 -16.53 9.18 18.72
N ARG A 326 -17.67 9.10 18.03
CA ARG A 326 -17.86 8.21 16.88
C ARG A 326 -18.30 9.04 15.69
N PRO A 327 -17.37 9.63 14.92
CA PRO A 327 -17.72 10.28 13.67
C PRO A 327 -18.34 9.25 12.72
N ALA A 328 -19.26 9.68 11.86
CA ALA A 328 -19.75 8.82 10.80
C ALA A 328 -18.57 8.50 9.85
N PRO A 329 -18.32 7.21 9.56
CA PRO A 329 -17.20 6.82 8.70
C PRO A 329 -17.41 7.40 7.31
N CYS A 330 -16.33 7.94 6.73
CA CYS A 330 -16.27 8.42 5.36
C CYS A 330 -17.42 9.34 4.93
N ALA A 331 -17.91 10.20 5.84
CA ALA A 331 -18.94 11.19 5.54
C ALA A 331 -18.29 12.47 4.97
N PRO A 332 -18.38 12.74 3.64
CA PRO A 332 -17.63 13.86 3.02
C PRO A 332 -18.08 15.25 3.51
N ASP A 333 -19.35 15.37 3.90
CA ASP A 333 -19.95 16.59 4.48
C ASP A 333 -19.91 16.60 6.02
N GLY A 334 -19.28 15.59 6.64
CA GLY A 334 -19.11 15.47 8.08
C GLY A 334 -17.99 16.35 8.65
N PRO A 335 -17.79 16.32 9.99
CA PRO A 335 -16.64 16.97 10.61
C PRO A 335 -15.33 16.36 10.10
N LEU A 336 -14.31 17.21 9.90
CA LEU A 336 -13.00 16.77 9.45
C LEU A 336 -12.35 15.88 10.52
N VAL A 337 -11.96 14.68 10.10
CA VAL A 337 -11.07 13.78 10.84
C VAL A 337 -10.06 13.24 9.85
N ALA A 338 -8.80 13.61 10.03
CA ALA A 338 -7.71 13.17 9.19
C ALA A 338 -6.47 12.91 10.05
N GLU A 339 -5.51 12.15 9.53
CA GLU A 339 -4.29 11.80 10.24
C GLU A 339 -3.08 12.00 9.33
N VAL A 340 -2.00 12.54 9.89
CA VAL A 340 -0.72 12.63 9.20
C VAL A 340 -0.04 11.26 9.25
N VAL A 341 -0.10 10.50 8.16
CA VAL A 341 0.45 9.14 8.09
C VAL A 341 1.97 9.15 7.83
N LYS A 342 2.51 10.24 7.28
CA LYS A 342 3.94 10.40 7.03
C LYS A 342 4.31 11.86 6.87
N THR A 343 5.45 12.26 7.44
CA THR A 343 6.05 13.58 7.23
C THR A 343 7.43 13.45 6.58
N ALA A 344 7.70 14.30 5.59
CA ALA A 344 8.99 14.40 4.93
C ALA A 344 9.40 15.86 4.76
N SER A 345 10.70 16.16 4.85
CA SER A 345 11.23 17.49 4.54
C SER A 345 11.63 17.60 3.08
N ASP A 346 11.03 18.56 2.38
CA ASP A 346 11.44 19.02 1.05
C ASP A 346 12.33 20.27 1.16
N PRO A 347 13.49 20.35 0.47
CA PRO A 347 14.39 21.50 0.53
C PRO A 347 13.79 22.84 0.09
N TYR A 348 12.74 22.82 -0.75
CA TYR A 348 12.14 24.01 -1.35
C TYR A 348 10.81 24.38 -0.68
N VAL A 349 9.99 23.38 -0.35
CA VAL A 349 8.62 23.57 0.16
C VAL A 349 8.55 23.47 1.69
N GLY A 350 9.58 22.91 2.34
CA GLY A 350 9.60 22.64 3.78
C GLY A 350 8.97 21.29 4.11
N ARG A 351 8.31 21.18 5.27
CA ARG A 351 7.59 19.94 5.63
C ARG A 351 6.45 19.69 4.64
N VAL A 352 6.39 18.45 4.16
CA VAL A 352 5.32 17.89 3.34
C VAL A 352 4.78 16.68 4.08
N SER A 353 3.51 16.72 4.42
CA SER A 353 2.85 15.69 5.20
C SER A 353 1.85 14.96 4.33
N LEU A 354 1.99 13.64 4.21
CA LEU A 354 0.98 12.78 3.63
C LEU A 354 -0.13 12.59 4.66
N VAL A 355 -1.35 12.94 4.27
CA VAL A 355 -2.53 12.95 5.14
C VAL A 355 -3.59 12.00 4.60
N ARG A 356 -4.12 11.15 5.48
CA ARG A 356 -5.28 10.28 5.24
C ARG A 356 -6.53 10.97 5.79
N VAL A 357 -7.55 11.19 4.96
CA VAL A 357 -8.83 11.76 5.40
C VAL A 357 -9.83 10.64 5.70
N PHE A 358 -10.29 10.53 6.95
CA PHE A 358 -11.25 9.50 7.38
C PHE A 358 -12.70 10.02 7.41
N SER A 359 -12.90 11.31 7.65
CA SER A 359 -14.21 11.96 7.61
C SER A 359 -14.07 13.44 7.22
N GLY A 360 -15.12 14.01 6.65
CA GLY A 360 -15.14 15.38 6.12
C GLY A 360 -14.36 15.55 4.82
N THR A 361 -13.99 16.79 4.52
CA THR A 361 -13.20 17.15 3.34
C THR A 361 -12.14 18.16 3.74
N LEU A 362 -10.89 17.89 3.40
CA LEU A 362 -9.77 18.80 3.64
C LEU A 362 -9.62 19.77 2.46
N ARG A 363 -9.53 21.08 2.71
CA ARG A 363 -9.26 22.08 1.66
C ARG A 363 -8.08 22.99 2.03
N PRO A 364 -7.39 23.55 1.02
CA PRO A 364 -6.37 24.57 1.26
C PRO A 364 -6.94 25.77 2.02
N ASP A 365 -6.08 26.47 2.75
CA ASP A 365 -6.37 27.70 3.47
C ASP A 365 -7.33 27.59 4.66
N GLU A 366 -7.92 26.41 4.91
CA GLU A 366 -8.71 26.14 6.11
C GLU A 366 -7.83 26.12 7.37
N THR A 367 -8.39 26.52 8.51
CA THR A 367 -7.71 26.37 9.81
C THR A 367 -8.21 25.10 10.47
N VAL A 368 -7.28 24.19 10.75
CA VAL A 368 -7.52 22.92 11.44
C VAL A 368 -6.91 22.96 12.83
N HIS A 369 -7.39 22.07 13.68
CA HIS A 369 -6.73 21.76 14.94
C HIS A 369 -5.85 20.52 14.76
N VAL A 370 -4.58 20.63 15.16
CA VAL A 370 -3.61 19.55 15.20
C VAL A 370 -3.52 19.06 16.64
N SER A 371 -3.84 17.79 16.87
CA SER A 371 -3.68 17.12 18.16
C SER A 371 -2.72 15.94 18.02
N GLY A 372 -1.61 16.00 18.74
CA GLY A 372 -0.61 14.94 18.85
C GLY A 372 -0.44 14.54 20.30
N HIS A 373 -0.67 13.26 20.63
CA HIS A 373 -0.51 12.73 21.99
C HIS A 373 0.01 11.30 21.99
N GLY A 374 0.71 10.91 23.06
CA GLY A 374 1.04 9.51 23.34
C GLY A 374 2.37 9.01 22.78
N LEU A 375 3.23 9.92 22.32
CA LEU A 375 4.61 9.64 21.88
C LEU A 375 5.67 10.44 22.68
N ALA A 376 5.27 10.98 23.85
CA ALA A 376 6.14 11.79 24.70
C ALA A 376 7.39 11.04 25.20
N ASP A 377 7.26 9.75 25.46
CA ASP A 377 8.37 8.85 25.81
C ASP A 377 9.38 8.64 24.67
N ARG A 378 9.00 9.00 23.44
CA ARG A 378 9.83 8.97 22.23
C ARG A 378 10.34 10.35 21.81
N GLY A 379 10.07 11.39 22.60
CA GLY A 379 10.54 12.75 22.35
C GLY A 379 9.59 13.61 21.52
N HIS A 380 8.34 13.16 21.33
CA HIS A 380 7.29 13.93 20.67
C HIS A 380 6.34 14.49 21.74
N GLU A 381 6.54 15.76 22.09
CA GLU A 381 5.70 16.41 23.11
C GLU A 381 4.23 16.45 22.69
N ASP A 382 3.36 16.14 23.64
CA ASP A 382 1.92 16.33 23.50
C ASP A 382 1.64 17.79 23.09
N HIS A 383 0.83 17.98 22.06
CA HIS A 383 0.53 19.30 21.56
C HIS A 383 -0.85 19.42 20.93
N ASP A 384 -1.48 20.57 21.18
CA ASP A 384 -2.78 20.97 20.64
C ASP A 384 -2.62 22.37 20.06
N VAL A 385 -2.66 22.48 18.73
CA VAL A 385 -2.36 23.74 18.05
C VAL A 385 -3.20 23.93 16.79
N ASP A 386 -3.67 25.15 16.60
CA ASP A 386 -4.33 25.54 15.35
C ASP A 386 -3.29 25.80 14.27
N GLU A 387 -3.44 25.14 13.13
CA GLU A 387 -2.61 25.36 11.94
C GLU A 387 -3.47 25.66 10.72
N ARG A 388 -2.91 26.44 9.80
CA ARG A 388 -3.55 26.73 8.52
C ARG A 388 -3.03 25.75 7.46
N ILE A 389 -3.94 25.02 6.84
CA ILE A 389 -3.64 24.06 5.77
C ILE A 389 -3.03 24.80 4.59
N GLY A 390 -1.86 24.34 4.14
CA GLY A 390 -1.20 24.88 2.97
C GLY A 390 -1.75 24.34 1.66
N ALA A 391 -0.94 24.38 0.61
CA ALA A 391 -1.33 23.84 -0.68
C ALA A 391 -1.46 22.30 -0.60
N LEU A 392 -2.49 21.78 -1.26
CA LEU A 392 -2.73 20.35 -1.39
C LEU A 392 -2.19 19.83 -2.72
N SER A 393 -1.58 18.65 -2.72
CA SER A 393 -1.12 17.97 -3.92
C SER A 393 -1.19 16.46 -3.79
N THR A 394 -1.33 15.75 -4.92
CA THR A 394 -1.11 14.31 -4.97
C THR A 394 0.34 14.05 -5.41
N PRO A 395 1.11 13.24 -4.67
CA PRO A 395 2.47 12.89 -5.08
C PRO A 395 2.46 11.97 -6.30
N PHE A 396 3.49 12.08 -7.14
CA PHE A 396 3.76 11.15 -8.24
C PHE A 396 5.27 11.15 -8.50
N GLY A 397 5.98 10.27 -7.80
CA GLY A 397 7.43 10.34 -7.65
C GLY A 397 7.86 11.70 -7.08
N LYS A 398 8.86 12.34 -7.71
CA LYS A 398 9.34 13.68 -7.30
C LYS A 398 8.35 14.82 -7.57
N GLN A 399 7.27 14.57 -8.32
CA GLN A 399 6.32 15.61 -8.69
C GLN A 399 5.19 15.71 -7.66
N GLN A 400 4.81 16.94 -7.34
CA GLN A 400 3.61 17.25 -6.56
C GLN A 400 2.57 17.83 -7.51
N ARG A 401 1.47 17.11 -7.74
CA ARG A 401 0.39 17.53 -8.65
C ARG A 401 -0.70 18.24 -7.85
N PRO A 402 -0.91 19.57 -8.00
CA PRO A 402 -1.84 20.31 -7.15
C PRO A 402 -3.29 19.83 -7.26
N VAL A 403 -3.98 19.74 -6.12
CA VAL A 403 -5.42 19.45 -6.03
C VAL A 403 -6.13 20.54 -5.22
N THR A 404 -7.45 20.67 -5.39
CA THR A 404 -8.25 21.70 -4.71
C THR A 404 -8.87 21.22 -3.41
N HIS A 405 -8.97 19.91 -3.20
CA HIS A 405 -9.57 19.28 -2.03
C HIS A 405 -9.18 17.80 -1.94
N ALA A 406 -9.40 17.20 -0.77
CA ALA A 406 -9.36 15.75 -0.56
C ALA A 406 -10.58 15.34 0.29
N VAL A 407 -11.44 14.49 -0.27
CA VAL A 407 -12.62 13.96 0.43
C VAL A 407 -12.24 12.83 1.38
N ALA A 408 -13.15 12.48 2.29
CA ALA A 408 -13.02 11.29 3.11
C ALA A 408 -12.77 10.05 2.25
N GLY A 409 -11.88 9.19 2.71
CA GLY A 409 -11.43 8.03 1.95
C GLY A 409 -10.33 8.32 0.93
N ASP A 410 -9.79 9.54 0.82
CA ASP A 410 -8.62 9.86 -0.03
C ASP A 410 -7.33 10.13 0.78
N LEU A 411 -6.20 10.18 0.07
CA LEU A 411 -4.90 10.62 0.57
C LEU A 411 -4.40 11.84 -0.21
N VAL A 412 -3.73 12.75 0.50
CA VAL A 412 -3.20 13.98 -0.06
C VAL A 412 -1.94 14.45 0.66
N SER A 413 -1.00 15.03 -0.07
CA SER A 413 0.14 15.74 0.50
C SER A 413 -0.27 17.17 0.85
N VAL A 414 0.04 17.59 2.07
CA VAL A 414 -0.15 18.96 2.57
C VAL A 414 1.22 19.61 2.73
N ALA A 415 1.44 20.71 2.03
CA ALA A 415 2.64 21.53 2.20
C ALA A 415 2.51 22.45 3.42
N LYS A 416 3.62 22.69 4.12
CA LYS A 416 3.76 23.73 5.17
C LYS A 416 2.91 23.52 6.44
N LEU A 417 2.68 22.27 6.84
CA LEU A 417 2.31 21.97 8.23
C LEU A 417 3.57 22.05 9.09
N ASN A 418 3.67 23.06 9.94
CA ASN A 418 4.93 23.40 10.60
C ASN A 418 5.12 22.63 11.90
N ARG A 419 4.03 22.32 12.61
CA ARG A 419 4.09 21.58 13.87
C ARG A 419 3.62 20.14 13.71
N ALA A 420 2.62 19.88 12.87
CA ALA A 420 2.15 18.52 12.64
C ALA A 420 3.28 17.55 12.26
N GLU A 421 3.23 16.38 12.86
CA GLU A 421 4.18 15.27 12.77
C GLU A 421 3.45 13.97 12.41
N THR A 422 4.23 12.93 12.08
CA THR A 422 3.67 11.61 11.77
C THR A 422 2.91 11.04 12.99
N GLY A 423 1.63 10.73 12.81
CA GLY A 423 0.73 10.25 13.86
C GLY A 423 -0.26 11.30 14.38
N ASP A 424 -0.10 12.58 14.02
CA ASP A 424 -0.99 13.62 14.51
C ASP A 424 -2.36 13.59 13.83
N THR A 425 -3.38 13.93 14.61
CA THR A 425 -4.75 14.09 14.13
C THR A 425 -5.00 15.52 13.67
N LEU A 426 -5.57 15.68 12.48
CA LEU A 426 -6.10 16.94 11.96
C LEU A 426 -7.62 16.92 12.05
N SER A 427 -8.19 17.90 12.74
CA SER A 427 -9.64 18.01 12.98
C SER A 427 -10.15 19.44 12.78
N ALA A 428 -11.47 19.61 12.81
CA ALA A 428 -12.05 20.94 12.75
C ALA A 428 -11.67 21.76 13.98
N LYS A 429 -11.29 23.03 13.78
CA LYS A 429 -10.90 23.93 14.88
C LYS A 429 -11.89 23.99 16.04
N ASP A 430 -13.19 24.02 15.72
CA ASP A 430 -14.26 24.17 16.72
C ASP A 430 -14.74 22.82 17.30
N ASP A 431 -14.21 21.70 16.79
CA ASP A 431 -14.44 20.35 17.33
C ASP A 431 -13.11 19.56 17.31
N PRO A 432 -12.16 19.88 18.21
CA PRO A 432 -10.90 19.16 18.34
C PRO A 432 -11.11 17.67 18.61
N LEU A 433 -10.41 16.85 17.83
CA LEU A 433 -10.47 15.39 17.90
C LEU A 433 -9.06 14.80 17.90
N LEU A 434 -8.94 13.67 18.55
CA LEU A 434 -7.72 12.89 18.72
C LEU A 434 -8.02 11.43 18.37
N MET A 435 -7.34 10.92 17.36
CA MET A 435 -7.38 9.51 16.99
C MET A 435 -6.50 8.69 17.92
N ALA A 436 -6.88 7.44 18.16
CA ALA A 436 -6.04 6.51 18.90
C ALA A 436 -4.70 6.31 18.17
N PRO A 437 -3.55 6.52 18.86
CA PRO A 437 -2.24 6.34 18.25
C PRO A 437 -2.03 4.86 17.92
N TRP A 438 -1.44 4.60 16.77
CA TRP A 438 -0.94 3.26 16.43
C TRP A 438 0.29 2.87 17.26
N GLN A 439 0.46 1.56 17.45
CA GLN A 439 1.63 1.05 18.17
C GLN A 439 2.85 1.06 17.24
N MET A 440 3.89 1.79 17.65
CA MET A 440 5.18 1.79 16.97
C MET A 440 6.15 0.82 17.65
N PRO A 441 7.04 0.14 16.91
CA PRO A 441 8.05 -0.73 17.52
C PRO A 441 9.08 0.09 18.30
N ASP A 442 9.64 -0.49 19.36
CA ASP A 442 10.70 0.15 20.13
C ASP A 442 12.04 0.05 19.38
N PRO A 443 12.82 1.15 19.26
CA PRO A 443 14.14 1.10 18.66
C PRO A 443 15.14 0.39 19.58
N LEU A 444 15.86 -0.60 19.03
CA LEU A 444 16.74 -1.49 19.79
C LEU A 444 18.23 -1.23 19.54
N LEU A 445 18.59 -0.39 18.57
CA LEU A 445 19.97 -0.09 18.21
C LEU A 445 20.37 1.33 18.66
N PRO A 446 21.15 1.49 19.74
CA PRO A 446 21.70 2.78 20.14
C PRO A 446 22.95 3.14 19.33
N LEU A 447 23.00 4.37 18.80
CA LEU A 447 24.16 4.96 18.16
C LEU A 447 24.58 6.22 18.91
N ALA A 448 25.80 6.25 19.45
CA ALA A 448 26.38 7.48 19.97
C ALA A 448 26.78 8.36 18.78
N ILE A 449 26.28 9.58 18.70
CA ILE A 449 26.53 10.49 17.58
C ILE A 449 27.35 11.67 18.06
N GLN A 450 28.46 11.93 17.37
CA GLN A 450 29.28 13.12 17.58
C GLN A 450 29.42 13.92 16.29
N ALA A 451 29.31 15.25 16.39
CA ALA A 451 29.59 16.13 15.27
C ALA A 451 31.06 16.01 14.85
N HIS A 452 31.32 15.83 13.54
CA HIS A 452 32.68 15.69 13.02
C HIS A 452 33.49 17.00 13.15
N SER A 453 32.81 18.14 13.02
CA SER A 453 33.41 19.47 13.16
C SER A 453 32.53 20.42 13.98
N LYS A 454 33.10 21.55 14.41
CA LYS A 454 32.36 22.59 15.13
C LYS A 454 31.21 23.19 14.30
N ALA A 455 31.35 23.24 12.97
CA ALA A 455 30.26 23.72 12.10
C ALA A 455 29.10 22.71 12.02
N ASP A 456 29.40 21.42 12.19
CA ASP A 456 28.39 20.36 12.28
C ASP A 456 27.68 20.40 13.65
N GLU A 457 28.40 20.73 14.73
CA GLU A 457 27.85 20.85 16.09
C GLU A 457 26.69 21.86 16.14
N ASP A 458 26.84 23.02 15.49
CA ASP A 458 25.81 24.06 15.40
C ASP A 458 24.53 23.57 14.67
N LYS A 459 24.65 22.59 13.76
CA LYS A 459 23.54 22.06 12.95
C LYS A 459 22.97 20.74 13.46
N LEU A 460 23.76 19.97 14.20
CA LEU A 460 23.44 18.61 14.62
C LEU A 460 22.11 18.54 15.37
N SER A 461 21.92 19.44 16.34
CA SER A 461 20.69 19.48 17.14
C SER A 461 19.44 19.69 16.28
N GLN A 462 19.52 20.57 15.28
CA GLN A 462 18.41 20.82 14.37
C GLN A 462 18.18 19.65 13.39
N GLY A 463 19.26 19.03 12.89
CA GLY A 463 19.18 17.87 12.00
C GLY A 463 18.54 16.66 12.69
N LEU A 464 18.97 16.35 13.91
CA LEU A 464 18.41 15.25 14.71
C LEU A 464 16.94 15.50 15.06
N ALA A 465 16.57 16.72 15.49
CA ALA A 465 15.19 17.05 15.79
C ALA A 465 14.26 16.88 14.57
N ARG A 466 14.72 17.26 13.37
CA ARG A 466 13.96 17.04 12.13
C ARG A 466 13.85 15.58 11.76
N LEU A 467 14.92 14.81 11.95
CA LEU A 467 14.95 13.39 11.63
C LEU A 467 13.96 12.60 12.51
N VAL A 468 13.95 12.86 13.82
CA VAL A 468 12.99 12.23 14.75
C VAL A 468 11.55 12.63 14.43
N ALA A 469 11.30 13.90 14.10
CA ALA A 469 9.96 14.36 13.70
C ALA A 469 9.45 13.71 12.39
N GLU A 470 10.35 13.30 11.49
CA GLU A 470 10.00 12.54 10.28
C GLU A 470 9.68 11.08 10.59
N ASP A 471 10.44 10.47 11.51
CA ASP A 471 10.36 9.05 11.83
C ASP A 471 10.14 8.79 13.34
N PRO A 472 8.89 8.54 13.77
CA PRO A 472 8.56 8.30 15.17
C PRO A 472 9.04 6.94 15.71
N THR A 473 9.72 6.14 14.88
CA THR A 473 10.41 4.92 15.34
C THR A 473 11.83 5.20 15.80
N MET A 474 12.37 6.39 15.53
CA MET A 474 13.62 6.85 16.14
C MET A 474 13.37 7.47 17.51
N ARG A 475 14.36 7.36 18.40
CA ARG A 475 14.33 8.05 19.70
C ARG A 475 15.66 8.74 19.96
N LEU A 476 15.61 10.02 20.29
CA LEU A 476 16.79 10.79 20.68
C LEU A 476 16.93 10.80 22.20
N GLU A 477 18.11 10.47 22.71
CA GLU A 477 18.42 10.44 24.13
C GLU A 477 19.70 11.21 24.41
N GLN A 478 19.69 12.08 25.42
CA GLN A 478 20.90 12.64 26.00
C GLN A 478 21.24 11.87 27.27
N ASN A 479 22.26 11.02 27.19
CA ASN A 479 22.66 10.18 28.32
C ASN A 479 23.23 11.06 29.44
N GLN A 480 22.63 10.99 30.63
CA GLN A 480 23.01 11.87 31.75
C GLN A 480 24.35 11.51 32.39
N ASP A 481 24.81 10.25 32.25
CA ASP A 481 26.04 9.75 32.84
C ASP A 481 27.25 9.96 31.91
N THR A 482 27.08 9.72 30.61
CA THR A 482 28.16 9.86 29.61
C THR A 482 28.15 11.21 28.89
N HIS A 483 27.08 11.99 29.04
CA HIS A 483 26.81 13.23 28.29
C HIS A 483 26.83 13.06 26.76
N GLN A 484 26.70 11.82 26.28
CA GLN A 484 26.63 11.52 24.85
C GLN A 484 25.20 11.74 24.34
N VAL A 485 25.11 12.18 23.09
CA VAL A 485 23.87 12.18 22.32
C VAL A 485 23.73 10.82 21.66
N VAL A 486 22.65 10.11 21.98
CA VAL A 486 22.38 8.75 21.49
C VAL A 486 21.13 8.78 20.62
N LEU A 487 21.26 8.37 19.37
CA LEU A 487 20.14 8.13 18.47
C LEU A 487 19.81 6.64 18.48
N TRP A 488 18.59 6.30 18.86
CA TRP A 488 18.08 4.94 18.82
C TRP A 488 17.36 4.70 17.50
N CYS A 489 17.78 3.65 16.79
CA CYS A 489 17.20 3.18 15.53
C CYS A 489 16.65 1.76 15.68
N LEU A 490 15.87 1.30 14.70
CA LEU A 490 15.32 -0.06 14.68
C LEU A 490 16.38 -1.12 14.37
N GLY A 491 17.36 -0.81 13.53
CA GLY A 491 18.44 -1.69 13.13
C GLY A 491 19.51 -0.98 12.29
N GLU A 492 20.50 -1.73 11.81
CA GLU A 492 21.67 -1.19 11.11
C GLU A 492 21.29 -0.49 9.79
N ALA A 493 20.36 -1.08 9.01
CA ALA A 493 19.93 -0.48 7.75
C ALA A 493 19.20 0.85 7.99
N HIS A 494 18.40 0.92 9.05
CA HIS A 494 17.72 2.15 9.44
C HIS A 494 18.71 3.22 9.91
N ALA A 495 19.72 2.83 10.70
CA ALA A 495 20.79 3.74 11.11
C ALA A 495 21.59 4.28 9.91
N ASP A 496 21.93 3.44 8.93
CA ASP A 496 22.64 3.89 7.73
C ASP A 496 21.85 4.94 6.94
N VAL A 497 20.54 4.74 6.80
CA VAL A 497 19.65 5.72 6.15
C VAL A 497 19.56 7.01 6.97
N ALA A 498 19.45 6.91 8.29
CA ALA A 498 19.45 8.06 9.20
C ALA A 498 20.70 8.93 9.05
N LEU A 499 21.88 8.29 9.09
CA LEU A 499 23.19 8.94 8.95
C LEU A 499 23.36 9.54 7.55
N GLU A 500 22.90 8.86 6.51
CA GLU A 500 22.95 9.38 5.14
C GLU A 500 22.02 10.59 4.96
N ARG A 501 20.82 10.59 5.58
CA ARG A 501 19.91 11.75 5.58
C ARG A 501 20.54 12.96 6.31
N LEU A 502 21.20 12.74 7.45
CA LEU A 502 21.96 13.78 8.15
C LEU A 502 23.02 14.41 7.25
N ARG A 503 23.79 13.59 6.53
CA ARG A 503 24.85 14.05 5.62
C ARG A 503 24.29 14.76 4.39
N SER A 504 23.34 14.15 3.69
CA SER A 504 22.86 14.60 2.38
C SER A 504 21.83 15.73 2.45
N ARG A 505 20.82 15.60 3.32
CA ARG A 505 19.71 16.56 3.42
C ARG A 505 20.00 17.70 4.38
N TYR A 506 20.62 17.40 5.52
CA TYR A 506 20.88 18.39 6.57
C TYR A 506 22.31 18.95 6.55
N GLY A 507 23.21 18.36 5.74
CA GLY A 507 24.58 18.83 5.60
C GLY A 507 25.36 18.74 6.91
N VAL A 508 25.10 17.70 7.71
CA VAL A 508 25.74 17.42 8.99
C VAL A 508 26.60 16.17 8.86
N GLN A 509 27.91 16.32 9.03
CA GLN A 509 28.81 15.18 9.14
C GLN A 509 28.93 14.72 10.59
N VAL A 510 28.81 13.42 10.79
CA VAL A 510 28.84 12.80 12.13
C VAL A 510 29.78 11.62 12.16
N ASP A 511 30.45 11.46 13.31
CA ASP A 511 31.20 10.30 13.73
C ASP A 511 30.33 9.46 14.67
N VAL A 512 30.44 8.13 14.57
CA VAL A 512 29.63 7.13 15.30
C VAL A 512 30.53 6.26 16.15
#